data_AF-A0A0M2V761-F1
#
_entry.id   AF-A0A0M2V761-F1
#
_cell.length_a   1.000
_cell.length_b   1.000
_cell.length_c   1.000
_cell.angle_alpha   90.00
_cell.angle_beta   90.00
_cell.angle_gamma   90.00
#
_symmetry.space_group_name_H-M   'P 1'
#
loop_
_entity.id
_entity.type
_entity.pdbx_description
1 polymer ?
#
loop_
_entity_poly.entity_id
_entity_poly.type
_entity_poly.pdbx_seq_one_letter_code
_entity_poly.pdbx_strand_id
1 'polypeptide(L)'
;MSFTAVRNIVGATALLAASFSSQASLIVNGDFEMNPVNPGNWAVFNSNHVAGWQGSNIEIWNAMNGVLAVSGDNFIELNAHGANSGKWYIFQDFATEIGKAYQLSFFYRARNNNERFDISVAGLSQTLSDHNNLGWTLFSSVFVATDSLSRLGFTSQNASTTGNFIDNVQVSALPSPAVAVPEPVSLAAFGLGLLALVGGRRLGRNK
;
A
#
# COMPACT_ATOMS: atom_id res chain seq x y z
N MET A 1 -24.77 -41.61 47.83
CA MET A 1 -25.18 -41.23 46.46
C MET A 1 -25.83 -39.86 46.51
N SER A 2 -25.16 -38.83 45.98
CA SER A 2 -25.78 -37.56 45.60
C SER A 2 -24.84 -36.88 44.61
N PHE A 3 -25.32 -36.65 43.39
CA PHE A 3 -24.59 -35.98 42.31
C PHE A 3 -24.91 -34.49 42.35
N THR A 4 -23.89 -33.63 42.30
CA THR A 4 -24.07 -32.22 41.93
C THR A 4 -23.13 -31.90 40.77
N ALA A 5 -23.71 -31.77 39.58
CA ALA A 5 -23.03 -31.34 38.37
C ALA A 5 -22.76 -29.83 38.44
N VAL A 6 -21.49 -29.43 38.37
CA VAL A 6 -21.14 -28.02 38.12
C VAL A 6 -21.16 -27.82 36.61
N ARG A 7 -22.08 -26.95 36.17
CA ARG A 7 -22.30 -26.56 34.77
C ARG A 7 -21.07 -25.86 34.21
N ASN A 8 -20.51 -26.42 33.14
CA ASN A 8 -19.60 -25.73 32.24
C ASN A 8 -20.34 -24.55 31.59
N ILE A 9 -19.87 -23.33 31.82
CA ILE A 9 -20.22 -22.17 31.01
C ILE A 9 -19.19 -22.09 29.89
N VAL A 10 -19.58 -22.49 28.68
CA VAL A 10 -18.82 -22.19 27.47
C VAL A 10 -19.21 -20.78 27.04
N GLY A 11 -18.32 -19.81 27.27
CA GLY A 11 -18.45 -18.47 26.69
C GLY A 11 -18.03 -18.52 25.23
N ALA A 12 -18.96 -18.26 24.32
CA ALA A 12 -18.66 -18.10 22.89
C ALA A 12 -18.00 -16.72 22.67
N THR A 13 -16.68 -16.70 22.49
CA THR A 13 -15.96 -15.51 22.05
C THR A 13 -16.15 -15.36 20.54
N ALA A 14 -16.91 -14.35 20.11
CA ALA A 14 -16.99 -13.98 18.70
C ALA A 14 -15.65 -13.34 18.28
N LEU A 15 -14.84 -14.09 17.51
CA LEU A 15 -13.68 -13.55 16.81
C LEU A 15 -14.20 -12.63 15.70
N LEU A 16 -14.09 -11.31 15.90
CA LEU A 16 -14.16 -10.37 14.78
C LEU A 16 -12.95 -10.62 13.89
N ALA A 17 -13.13 -11.40 12.83
CA ALA A 17 -12.17 -11.49 11.75
C ALA A 17 -12.20 -10.15 11.00
N ALA A 18 -11.24 -9.26 11.29
CA ALA A 18 -10.96 -8.14 10.40
C ALA A 18 -10.44 -8.72 9.09
N SER A 19 -11.29 -8.77 8.07
CA SER A 19 -10.88 -9.14 6.71
C SER A 19 -10.00 -8.01 6.15
N PHE A 20 -8.69 -8.15 6.27
CA PHE A 20 -7.75 -7.34 5.50
C PHE A 20 -7.86 -7.79 4.04
N SER A 21 -8.66 -7.09 3.25
CA SER A 21 -8.61 -7.24 1.80
C SER A 21 -7.26 -6.70 1.31
N SER A 22 -6.34 -7.60 0.94
CA SER A 22 -5.15 -7.23 0.18
C SER A 22 -5.60 -6.73 -1.19
N GLN A 23 -5.65 -5.41 -1.36
CA GLN A 23 -5.92 -4.83 -2.67
C GLN A 23 -4.59 -4.72 -3.43
N ALA A 24 -4.59 -5.17 -4.69
CA ALA A 24 -3.44 -5.01 -5.57
C ALA A 24 -3.08 -3.52 -5.70
N SER A 25 -1.78 -3.26 -5.80
CA SER A 25 -1.29 -1.91 -6.03
C SER A 25 -1.76 -1.35 -7.36
N LEU A 26 -2.03 -0.06 -7.37
CA LEU A 26 -2.32 0.73 -8.56
C LEU A 26 -1.03 1.20 -9.26
N ILE A 27 0.13 0.98 -8.64
CA ILE A 27 1.44 1.33 -9.19
C ILE A 27 1.98 0.16 -10.01
N VAL A 28 2.27 0.42 -11.28
CA VAL A 28 2.97 -0.49 -12.17
C VAL A 28 4.46 -0.41 -11.89
N ASN A 29 5.11 -1.58 -11.78
CA ASN A 29 6.56 -1.72 -11.56
C ASN A 29 7.05 -0.85 -10.39
N GLY A 30 6.30 -0.87 -9.27
CA GLY A 30 6.64 -0.12 -8.06
C GLY A 30 7.83 -0.69 -7.30
N ASP A 31 8.18 -1.95 -7.55
CA ASP A 31 9.36 -2.68 -7.06
C ASP A 31 10.51 -2.71 -8.08
N PHE A 32 10.34 -2.11 -9.26
CA PHE A 32 11.40 -1.93 -10.26
C PHE A 32 12.04 -3.21 -10.85
N GLU A 33 11.37 -4.36 -10.70
CA GLU A 33 11.88 -5.66 -11.18
C GLU A 33 11.73 -5.90 -12.69
N MET A 34 10.98 -5.06 -13.41
CA MET A 34 10.78 -5.24 -14.86
C MET A 34 11.99 -4.79 -15.70
N ASN A 35 13.02 -4.23 -15.07
CA ASN A 35 14.23 -3.74 -15.72
C ASN A 35 15.47 -4.28 -14.98
N PRO A 36 15.70 -5.61 -14.99
CA PRO A 36 16.68 -6.24 -14.12
C PRO A 36 18.09 -5.80 -14.44
N VAL A 37 18.85 -5.48 -13.39
CA VAL A 37 20.29 -5.25 -13.44
C VAL A 37 21.01 -6.43 -12.81
N ASN A 38 22.19 -6.78 -13.32
CA ASN A 38 22.98 -7.87 -12.76
C ASN A 38 23.44 -7.54 -11.32
N PRO A 39 23.50 -8.52 -10.41
CA PRO A 39 23.99 -8.31 -9.05
C PRO A 39 25.35 -7.61 -9.00
N GLY A 40 25.49 -6.66 -8.07
CA GLY A 40 26.68 -5.84 -7.89
C GLY A 40 26.84 -4.69 -8.89
N ASN A 41 25.83 -4.40 -9.71
CA ASN A 41 25.87 -3.35 -10.74
C ASN A 41 24.71 -2.35 -10.58
N TRP A 42 24.79 -1.31 -11.41
CA TRP A 42 23.74 -0.33 -11.66
C TRP A 42 23.67 -0.03 -13.16
N ALA A 43 22.53 0.49 -13.62
CA ALA A 43 22.35 0.98 -14.99
C ALA A 43 21.36 2.14 -15.05
N VAL A 44 21.55 3.06 -15.99
CA VAL A 44 20.65 4.19 -16.23
C VAL A 44 19.73 3.87 -17.40
N PHE A 45 18.44 4.11 -17.19
CA PHE A 45 17.39 3.94 -18.18
C PHE A 45 16.71 5.28 -18.42
N ASN A 46 16.32 5.54 -19.67
CA ASN A 46 15.31 6.57 -19.90
C ASN A 46 14.02 6.14 -19.19
N SER A 47 13.31 7.05 -18.54
CA SER A 47 12.07 6.72 -17.83
C SER A 47 11.06 6.03 -18.74
N ASN A 48 11.00 6.36 -20.04
CA ASN A 48 10.08 5.72 -20.97
C ASN A 48 10.35 4.23 -21.23
N HIS A 49 11.51 3.71 -20.78
CA HIS A 49 11.86 2.30 -20.80
C HIS A 49 11.68 1.61 -19.44
N VAL A 50 11.26 2.36 -18.41
CA VAL A 50 10.92 1.81 -17.09
C VAL A 50 9.40 1.78 -17.00
N ALA A 51 8.82 0.58 -17.04
CA ALA A 51 7.37 0.40 -17.15
C ALA A 51 6.61 1.20 -16.08
N GLY A 52 5.62 1.99 -16.49
CA GLY A 52 4.79 2.81 -15.58
C GLY A 52 5.41 4.16 -15.16
N TRP A 53 6.71 4.38 -15.37
CA TRP A 53 7.39 5.59 -14.90
C TRP A 53 7.71 6.57 -16.03
N GLN A 54 7.70 7.85 -15.70
CA GLN A 54 7.97 8.96 -16.62
C GLN A 54 8.80 10.04 -15.93
N GLY A 55 9.40 10.95 -16.71
CA GLY A 55 10.14 12.10 -16.20
C GLY A 55 11.62 12.06 -16.58
N SER A 56 12.48 12.20 -15.58
CA SER A 56 13.94 12.14 -15.71
C SER A 56 14.43 10.70 -15.89
N ASN A 57 15.67 10.52 -16.33
CA ASN A 57 16.27 9.18 -16.35
C ASN A 57 16.27 8.55 -14.95
N ILE A 58 16.18 7.22 -14.91
CA ILE A 58 16.09 6.42 -13.69
C ILE A 58 17.33 5.53 -13.64
N GLU A 59 18.03 5.56 -12.51
CA GLU A 59 19.14 4.65 -12.25
C GLU A 59 18.64 3.48 -11.41
N ILE A 60 18.83 2.26 -11.89
CA ILE A 60 18.43 1.04 -11.19
C ILE A 60 19.68 0.35 -10.67
N TRP A 61 19.63 -0.08 -9.41
CA TRP A 61 20.69 -0.75 -8.68
C TRP A 61 20.29 -2.17 -8.32
N ASN A 62 21.25 -3.10 -8.32
CA ASN A 62 21.10 -4.44 -7.76
C ASN A 62 22.30 -4.79 -6.88
N ALA A 63 22.09 -4.96 -5.58
CA ALA A 63 23.07 -5.42 -4.59
C ALA A 63 24.42 -4.65 -4.56
N MET A 64 24.50 -3.48 -5.19
CA MET A 64 25.72 -2.70 -5.29
C MET A 64 26.04 -2.06 -3.93
N ASN A 65 27.33 -2.01 -3.57
CA ASN A 65 27.82 -1.51 -2.28
C ASN A 65 27.18 -2.18 -1.05
N GLY A 66 26.67 -3.40 -1.21
CA GLY A 66 26.01 -4.16 -0.13
C GLY A 66 24.60 -3.65 0.21
N VAL A 67 24.00 -2.82 -0.63
CA VAL A 67 22.60 -2.38 -0.46
C VAL A 67 21.68 -3.39 -1.13
N LEU A 68 20.89 -4.10 -0.33
CA LEU A 68 19.86 -5.02 -0.82
C LEU A 68 18.52 -4.28 -1.00
N ALA A 69 17.76 -4.69 -2.01
CA ALA A 69 16.40 -4.21 -2.24
C ALA A 69 15.47 -4.64 -1.09
N VAL A 70 14.37 -3.91 -0.91
CA VAL A 70 13.29 -4.29 0.01
C VAL A 70 12.38 -5.32 -0.63
N SER A 71 12.12 -5.17 -1.92
CA SER A 71 11.38 -6.13 -2.75
C SER A 71 12.28 -6.61 -3.88
N GLY A 72 12.25 -7.90 -4.18
CA GLY A 72 13.03 -8.45 -5.29
C GLY A 72 14.54 -8.21 -5.16
N ASP A 73 15.17 -7.82 -6.27
CA ASP A 73 16.61 -7.65 -6.41
C ASP A 73 17.02 -6.20 -6.78
N ASN A 74 16.07 -5.40 -7.28
CA ASN A 74 16.31 -4.11 -7.89
C ASN A 74 15.63 -2.98 -7.10
N PHE A 75 16.23 -1.80 -7.12
CA PHE A 75 15.64 -0.57 -6.61
C PHE A 75 16.20 0.61 -7.39
N ILE A 76 15.60 1.80 -7.26
CA ILE A 76 16.08 2.98 -7.99
C ILE A 76 16.89 3.93 -7.12
N GLU A 77 17.79 4.69 -7.74
CA GLU A 77 18.30 5.96 -7.25
C GLU A 77 17.60 7.11 -8.00
N LEU A 78 16.97 8.04 -7.27
CA LEU A 78 16.19 9.13 -7.85
C LEU A 78 17.03 10.10 -8.69
N ASN A 79 18.29 10.30 -8.32
CA ASN A 79 19.21 11.21 -9.00
C ASN A 79 20.14 10.42 -9.91
N ALA A 80 19.63 9.95 -11.04
CA ALA A 80 20.40 9.10 -11.93
C ALA A 80 21.74 9.74 -12.37
N HIS A 81 22.71 8.91 -12.72
CA HIS A 81 23.97 9.37 -13.26
C HIS A 81 23.76 10.10 -14.60
N GLY A 82 24.52 11.19 -14.79
CA GLY A 82 24.53 11.98 -16.03
C GLY A 82 24.02 13.41 -15.86
N ALA A 83 23.83 14.09 -16.98
CA ALA A 83 23.33 15.46 -17.00
C ALA A 83 21.80 15.47 -16.95
N ASN A 84 21.24 16.30 -16.07
CA ASN A 84 19.82 16.62 -16.02
C ASN A 84 19.61 18.13 -16.12
N SER A 85 18.54 18.54 -16.80
CA SER A 85 18.12 19.93 -16.84
C SER A 85 17.14 20.20 -15.70
N GLY A 86 17.65 20.72 -14.58
CA GLY A 86 16.85 21.07 -13.40
C GLY A 86 16.87 19.97 -12.32
N LYS A 87 15.77 19.88 -11.55
CA LYS A 87 15.62 18.88 -10.50
C LYS A 87 15.33 17.50 -11.11
N TRP A 88 15.87 16.44 -10.52
CA TRP A 88 15.46 15.07 -10.85
C TRP A 88 14.02 14.86 -10.44
N TYR A 89 13.20 14.40 -11.37
CA TYR A 89 11.77 14.21 -11.15
C TYR A 89 11.28 12.98 -11.90
N ILE A 90 10.65 12.06 -11.19
CA ILE A 90 9.95 10.92 -11.77
C ILE A 90 8.51 10.90 -11.27
N PHE A 91 7.62 10.36 -12.09
CA PHE A 91 6.22 10.25 -11.74
C PHE A 91 5.53 9.08 -12.42
N GLN A 92 4.38 8.69 -11.85
CA GLN A 92 3.43 7.76 -12.45
C GLN A 92 2.02 8.32 -12.28
N ASP A 93 1.25 8.29 -13.38
CA ASP A 93 -0.17 8.60 -13.38
C ASP A 93 -0.97 7.30 -13.22
N PHE A 94 -1.97 7.30 -12.36
CA PHE A 94 -2.82 6.12 -12.12
C PHE A 94 -4.27 6.53 -11.87
N ALA A 95 -5.20 5.65 -12.25
CA ALA A 95 -6.61 5.91 -12.12
C ALA A 95 -7.03 5.97 -10.64
N THR A 96 -7.82 6.98 -10.29
CA THR A 96 -8.42 7.17 -8.98
C THR A 96 -9.89 7.52 -9.10
N GLU A 97 -10.60 7.58 -7.98
CA GLU A 97 -11.99 8.02 -7.93
C GLU A 97 -12.08 9.22 -7.00
N ILE A 98 -12.69 10.30 -7.48
CA ILE A 98 -12.84 11.55 -6.74
C ILE A 98 -13.51 11.28 -5.38
N GLY A 99 -12.87 11.76 -4.31
CA GLY A 99 -13.34 11.61 -2.93
C GLY A 99 -13.01 10.27 -2.28
N LYS A 100 -12.43 9.28 -3.00
CA LYS A 100 -11.93 8.06 -2.38
C LYS A 100 -10.57 8.29 -1.71
N ALA A 101 -10.38 7.61 -0.58
CA ALA A 101 -9.11 7.60 0.14
C ALA A 101 -8.23 6.43 -0.33
N TYR A 102 -6.93 6.69 -0.43
CA TYR A 102 -5.92 5.75 -0.88
C TYR A 102 -4.77 5.74 0.11
N GLN A 103 -4.21 4.56 0.37
CA GLN A 103 -2.99 4.38 1.12
C GLN A 103 -1.81 4.42 0.15
N LEU A 104 -0.89 5.35 0.35
CA LEU A 104 0.43 5.39 -0.28
C LEU A 104 1.45 4.81 0.69
N SER A 105 2.35 3.96 0.20
CA SER A 105 3.55 3.55 0.92
C SER A 105 4.71 3.31 -0.03
N PHE A 106 5.92 3.56 0.43
CA PHE A 106 7.15 3.17 -0.27
C PHE A 106 8.30 3.09 0.73
N PHE A 107 9.35 2.38 0.37
CA PHE A 107 10.59 2.39 1.14
C PHE A 107 11.56 3.39 0.52
N TYR A 108 12.26 4.12 1.38
CA TYR A 108 13.30 5.03 0.95
C TYR A 108 14.52 4.94 1.86
N ARG A 109 15.68 5.27 1.30
CA ARG A 109 16.95 5.25 2.00
C ARG A 109 17.82 6.36 1.43
N ALA A 110 18.54 7.08 2.27
CA ALA A 110 19.60 7.97 1.80
C ALA A 110 20.82 7.14 1.39
N ARG A 111 21.43 7.47 0.27
CA ARG A 111 22.76 7.00 -0.10
C ARG A 111 23.83 7.75 0.71
N ASN A 112 23.64 9.05 0.96
CA ASN A 112 24.54 9.92 1.74
C ASN A 112 23.79 10.96 2.60
N ASN A 113 24.53 11.70 3.43
CA ASN A 113 23.98 12.48 4.54
C ASN A 113 23.22 13.78 4.18
N ASN A 114 23.09 14.14 2.90
CA ASN A 114 22.52 15.45 2.49
C ASN A 114 21.36 15.32 1.49
N GLU A 115 20.85 14.12 1.27
CA GLU A 115 19.85 13.84 0.24
C GLU A 115 18.43 14.02 0.74
N ARG A 116 17.64 14.77 -0.02
CA ARG A 116 16.27 15.11 0.28
C ARG A 116 15.44 15.11 -1.00
N PHE A 117 14.19 14.71 -0.88
CA PHE A 117 13.25 14.70 -1.98
C PHE A 117 11.85 15.05 -1.48
N ASP A 118 11.02 15.53 -2.40
CA ASP A 118 9.61 15.74 -2.16
C ASP A 118 8.81 14.60 -2.74
N ILE A 119 7.73 14.25 -2.05
CA ILE A 119 6.63 13.47 -2.60
C ILE A 119 5.42 14.35 -2.81
N SER A 120 4.66 14.06 -3.87
CA SER A 120 3.40 14.73 -4.13
C SER A 120 2.38 13.77 -4.76
N VAL A 121 1.15 13.77 -4.26
CA VAL A 121 0.00 13.10 -4.89
C VAL A 121 -1.30 13.75 -4.44
N ALA A 122 -2.15 14.17 -5.39
CA ALA A 122 -3.36 14.94 -5.12
C ALA A 122 -3.07 16.13 -4.15
N GLY A 123 -3.65 16.13 -2.95
CA GLY A 123 -3.40 17.14 -1.92
C GLY A 123 -2.24 16.83 -0.95
N LEU A 124 -1.63 15.65 -1.03
CA LEU A 124 -0.48 15.28 -0.21
C LEU A 124 0.81 15.85 -0.83
N SER A 125 1.58 16.62 -0.06
CA SER A 125 2.91 17.11 -0.43
C SER A 125 3.81 17.12 0.80
N GLN A 126 4.94 16.41 0.77
CA GLN A 126 5.86 16.31 1.89
C GLN A 126 7.31 16.26 1.43
N THR A 127 8.21 16.91 2.18
CA THR A 127 9.66 16.80 1.99
C THR A 127 10.22 15.78 2.97
N LEU A 128 11.00 14.82 2.47
CA LEU A 128 11.72 13.84 3.27
C LEU A 128 13.20 14.22 3.34
N SER A 129 13.74 14.33 4.56
CA SER A 129 15.11 14.83 4.83
C SER A 129 15.72 14.23 6.10
N ASP A 130 15.34 13.01 6.48
CA ASP A 130 15.87 12.31 7.66
C ASP A 130 17.27 11.70 7.43
N HIS A 131 17.70 11.61 6.15
CA HIS A 131 19.03 11.19 5.71
C HIS A 131 19.47 9.80 6.25
N ASN A 132 18.52 8.89 6.51
CA ASN A 132 18.85 7.54 7.00
C ASN A 132 19.54 6.72 5.90
N ASN A 133 20.85 6.45 6.06
CA ASN A 133 21.65 5.65 5.14
C ASN A 133 22.05 4.26 5.67
N LEU A 134 21.62 3.91 6.89
CA LEU A 134 21.92 2.62 7.52
C LEU A 134 20.93 1.53 7.11
N GLY A 135 19.74 1.91 6.67
CA GLY A 135 18.70 0.98 6.25
C GLY A 135 17.55 1.70 5.57
N TRP A 136 16.55 0.92 5.17
CA TRP A 136 15.33 1.43 4.57
C TRP A 136 14.37 1.96 5.61
N THR A 137 13.77 3.11 5.33
CA THR A 137 12.67 3.69 6.10
C THR A 137 11.37 3.49 5.32
N LEU A 138 10.30 3.07 6.00
CA LEU A 138 8.97 2.99 5.41
C LEU A 138 8.29 4.35 5.50
N PHE A 139 7.96 4.92 4.34
CA PHE A 139 6.97 6.00 4.26
C PHE A 139 5.57 5.40 4.13
N SER A 140 4.60 5.98 4.85
CA SER A 140 3.21 5.58 4.76
C SER A 140 2.29 6.77 5.05
N SER A 141 1.37 7.06 4.14
CA SER A 141 0.42 8.16 4.29
C SER A 141 -0.87 7.90 3.50
N VAL A 142 -1.95 8.55 3.92
CA VAL A 142 -3.24 8.49 3.24
C VAL A 142 -3.47 9.78 2.48
N PHE A 143 -3.95 9.69 1.25
CA PHE A 143 -4.44 10.83 0.48
C PHE A 143 -5.86 10.59 -0.01
N VAL A 144 -6.60 11.68 -0.23
CA VAL A 144 -7.93 11.65 -0.86
C VAL A 144 -7.78 12.15 -2.29
N ALA A 145 -8.25 11.36 -3.25
CA ALA A 145 -8.16 11.74 -4.66
C ALA A 145 -9.11 12.90 -4.98
N THR A 146 -8.58 13.91 -5.67
CA THR A 146 -9.32 15.09 -6.12
C THR A 146 -9.74 15.02 -7.58
N ASP A 147 -9.24 14.02 -8.32
CA ASP A 147 -9.51 13.78 -9.73
C ASP A 147 -9.66 12.26 -9.97
N SER A 148 -10.19 11.90 -11.14
CA SER A 148 -10.22 10.55 -11.72
C SER A 148 -8.85 10.01 -12.12
N LEU A 149 -7.83 10.88 -12.21
CA LEU A 149 -6.44 10.53 -12.49
C LEU A 149 -5.53 11.24 -11.49
N SER A 150 -4.77 10.48 -10.71
CA SER A 150 -3.80 11.03 -9.76
C SER A 150 -2.38 10.85 -10.27
N ARG A 151 -1.53 11.84 -10.02
CA ARG A 151 -0.08 11.78 -10.28
C ARG A 151 0.67 11.60 -8.98
N LEU A 152 1.40 10.49 -8.83
CA LEU A 152 2.41 10.34 -7.78
C LEU A 152 3.75 10.80 -8.34
N GLY A 153 4.37 11.79 -7.69
CA GLY A 153 5.65 12.35 -8.09
C GLY A 153 6.69 12.29 -6.97
N PHE A 154 7.94 12.04 -7.38
CA PHE A 154 9.13 12.11 -6.53
C PHE A 154 10.09 13.13 -7.12
N THR A 155 10.39 14.19 -6.39
CA THR A 155 11.23 15.30 -6.87
C THR A 155 12.44 15.47 -5.99
N SER A 156 13.64 15.29 -6.54
CA SER A 156 14.87 15.58 -5.82
C SER A 156 15.01 17.07 -5.54
N GLN A 157 15.41 17.40 -4.31
CA GLN A 157 15.74 18.77 -3.92
C GLN A 157 17.22 19.12 -4.16
N ASN A 158 17.99 18.16 -4.73
CA ASN A 158 19.40 18.32 -5.06
C ASN A 158 19.62 18.00 -6.55
N ALA A 159 20.45 18.80 -7.24
CA ALA A 159 20.77 18.58 -8.67
C ALA A 159 22.00 17.66 -8.89
N SER A 160 22.64 17.16 -7.82
CA SER A 160 23.74 16.20 -7.90
C SER A 160 23.29 14.86 -8.49
N THR A 161 24.21 14.03 -8.97
CA THR A 161 23.97 12.64 -9.42
C THR A 161 24.07 11.64 -8.27
N THR A 162 23.58 12.05 -7.11
CA THR A 162 23.57 11.26 -5.89
C THR A 162 22.27 11.54 -5.17
N GLY A 163 21.40 10.54 -5.11
CA GLY A 163 20.01 10.69 -4.68
C GLY A 163 19.58 9.62 -3.69
N ASN A 164 18.39 9.82 -3.16
CA ASN A 164 17.75 8.81 -2.32
C ASN A 164 17.42 7.56 -3.15
N PHE A 165 17.58 6.41 -2.52
CA PHE A 165 17.05 5.16 -3.01
C PHE A 165 15.57 5.06 -2.70
N ILE A 166 14.81 4.49 -3.64
CA ILE A 166 13.35 4.26 -3.53
C ILE A 166 13.05 2.84 -4.00
N ASP A 167 12.18 2.16 -3.26
CA ASP A 167 11.75 0.81 -3.59
C ASP A 167 10.31 0.52 -3.09
N ASN A 168 9.66 -0.48 -3.69
CA ASN A 168 8.38 -1.04 -3.31
C ASN A 168 7.29 0.03 -3.12
N VAL A 169 7.10 0.84 -4.15
CA VAL A 169 6.10 1.90 -4.21
C VAL A 169 4.72 1.28 -4.43
N GLN A 170 3.82 1.55 -3.48
CA GLN A 170 2.48 0.96 -3.45
C GLN A 170 1.42 2.03 -3.27
N VAL A 171 0.34 1.92 -4.03
CA VAL A 171 -0.90 2.68 -3.80
C VAL A 171 -2.07 1.72 -3.85
N SER A 172 -2.90 1.68 -2.80
CA SER A 172 -4.10 0.86 -2.77
C SER A 172 -5.29 1.66 -2.28
N ALA A 173 -6.49 1.44 -2.82
CA ALA A 173 -7.67 2.09 -2.30
C ALA A 173 -7.95 1.61 -0.87
N LEU A 174 -8.39 2.52 -0.01
CA LEU A 174 -8.92 2.13 1.28
C LEU A 174 -10.36 1.67 1.12
N PRO A 175 -10.83 0.69 1.91
CA PRO A 175 -12.24 0.31 1.92
C PRO A 175 -13.07 1.57 2.19
N SER A 176 -14.06 1.85 1.35
CA SER A 176 -15.08 2.82 1.73
C SER A 176 -15.73 2.34 3.03
N PRO A 177 -16.07 3.25 3.96
CA PRO A 177 -16.86 2.86 5.11
C PRO A 177 -18.10 2.15 4.59
N ALA A 178 -18.33 0.91 5.04
CA ALA A 178 -19.51 0.16 4.65
C ALA A 178 -20.72 1.03 4.99
N VAL A 179 -21.47 1.47 3.98
CA VAL A 179 -22.80 2.01 4.22
C VAL A 179 -23.54 0.84 4.85
N ALA A 180 -23.91 0.96 6.12
CA ALA A 180 -24.68 -0.05 6.81
C ALA A 180 -25.95 -0.27 5.99
N VAL A 181 -25.98 -1.36 5.21
CA VAL A 181 -27.20 -1.82 4.57
C VAL A 181 -28.11 -2.19 5.73
N PRO A 182 -29.28 -1.53 5.90
CA PRO A 182 -30.23 -1.96 6.92
C PRO A 182 -30.45 -3.46 6.71
N GLU A 183 -30.18 -4.27 7.74
CA GLU A 183 -30.34 -5.71 7.60
C GLU A 183 -31.72 -5.98 7.02
N PRO A 184 -31.84 -6.77 5.93
CA PRO A 184 -33.13 -7.07 5.37
C PRO A 184 -34.01 -7.63 6.49
N VAL A 185 -35.21 -7.09 6.63
CA VAL A 185 -36.27 -7.65 7.50
C VAL A 185 -36.46 -9.17 7.29
N SER A 186 -35.94 -9.72 6.19
CA SER A 186 -35.76 -11.14 5.91
C SER A 186 -34.98 -11.92 6.98
N LEU A 187 -33.92 -11.37 7.59
CA LEU A 187 -33.18 -12.05 8.67
C LEU A 187 -34.01 -12.14 9.95
N ALA A 188 -34.70 -11.06 10.30
CA ALA A 188 -35.66 -11.05 11.40
C ALA A 188 -36.83 -12.02 11.13
N ALA A 189 -37.37 -12.03 9.90
CA ALA A 189 -38.44 -12.93 9.49
C ALA A 189 -37.99 -14.41 9.49
N PHE A 190 -36.76 -14.69 9.08
CA PHE A 190 -36.18 -16.03 9.12
C PHE A 190 -35.98 -16.52 10.57
N GLY A 191 -35.46 -15.66 11.45
CA GLY A 191 -35.33 -15.95 12.87
C GLY A 191 -36.69 -16.20 13.55
N LEU A 192 -37.69 -15.38 13.24
CA LEU A 192 -39.07 -15.57 13.73
C LEU A 192 -39.72 -16.83 13.17
N GLY A 193 -39.50 -17.15 11.89
CA GLY A 193 -39.98 -18.38 11.25
C GLY A 193 -39.41 -19.65 11.90
N LEU A 194 -38.12 -19.65 12.23
CA LEU A 194 -37.48 -20.75 12.97
C LEU A 194 -38.06 -20.89 14.40
N LEU A 195 -38.30 -19.79 15.11
CA LEU A 195 -38.91 -19.80 16.44
C LEU A 195 -40.35 -20.34 16.40
N ALA A 196 -41.15 -19.93 15.40
CA ALA A 196 -42.51 -20.43 15.21
C ALA A 196 -42.55 -21.94 14.89
N LEU A 197 -41.62 -22.43 14.06
CA LEU A 197 -41.50 -23.86 13.74
C LEU A 197 -41.11 -24.71 14.96
N VAL A 198 -40.20 -24.21 15.80
CA VAL A 198 -39.77 -24.90 17.03
C VAL A 198 -40.87 -24.86 18.10
N GLY A 199 -41.58 -23.73 18.24
CA GLY A 199 -42.70 -23.56 19.16
C GLY A 199 -43.93 -24.40 18.78
N GLY A 200 -44.29 -24.42 17.49
CA GLY A 200 -45.45 -25.15 16.99
C GLY A 200 -45.37 -26.67 17.16
N ARG A 201 -44.15 -27.24 17.11
CA ARG A 201 -43.93 -28.68 17.33
C ARG A 201 -44.19 -29.15 18.77
N ARG A 202 -44.13 -28.25 19.75
CA ARG A 202 -44.39 -28.58 21.17
C ARG A 202 -45.87 -28.61 21.52
N LEU A 203 -46.69 -27.84 20.82
CA LEU A 203 -48.14 -27.78 21.06
C LEU A 203 -48.91 -28.92 20.37
N GLY A 204 -48.34 -29.53 19.33
CA GLY A 204 -48.97 -30.66 18.60
C GLY A 204 -48.81 -32.05 19.22
N ARG A 205 -48.08 -32.21 20.34
CA ARG A 205 -47.81 -33.52 20.98
C ARG A 205 -48.71 -33.85 22.17
N ASN A 206 -49.70 -33.01 22.48
CA ASN A 206 -50.69 -33.25 23.53
C ASN A 206 -52.09 -33.45 22.93
N LYS A 207 -52.26 -34.54 22.18
CA LYS A 207 -53.56 -35.18 21.90
C LYS A 207 -53.36 -36.68 21.91
#